data_AF-A0A6G2QMP3-F1
#
_entry.id   AF-A0A6G2QMP3-F1
#
_cell.length_a   1.000
_cell.length_b   1.000
_cell.length_c   1.000
_cell.angle_alpha   90.00
_cell.angle_beta   90.00
_cell.angle_gamma   90.00
#
_symmetry.space_group_name_H-M   'P 1'
#
loop_
_entity.id
_entity.type
_entity.pdbx_description
1 polymer ?
#
loop_
_entity_poly.entity_id
_entity_poly.type
_entity_poly.pdbx_seq_one_letter_code
_entity_poly.pdbx_strand_id
1 'polypeptide(L)'
;SDPLRPGALAAVVSAAGAAELAVATSGTVERGEHIVDPRTGRSAVTDLVAVTVVAPRLTWADCWATAAFAMGSRGALGWLESLPDAEALLVTAGDEVRCTGGLAAWLG
;
A
#
# COMPACT_ATOMS: atom_id res chain seq x y z
N SER A 1 3.19 10.36 -2.08
CA SER A 1 4.52 10.73 -2.61
C SER A 1 5.07 9.56 -3.40
N ASP A 2 6.00 9.81 -4.30
CA ASP A 2 6.78 8.74 -4.93
C ASP A 2 7.95 8.35 -4.01
N PRO A 3 8.03 7.11 -3.50
CA PRO A 3 9.10 6.67 -2.62
C PRO A 3 10.47 6.55 -3.31
N LEU A 4 10.50 6.44 -4.65
CA LEU A 4 11.71 6.32 -5.45
C LEU A 4 12.17 7.67 -6.02
N ARG A 5 11.28 8.67 -6.07
CA ARG A 5 11.55 10.00 -6.63
C ARG A 5 11.11 11.09 -5.64
N PRO A 6 11.99 11.55 -4.73
CA PRO A 6 11.67 12.60 -3.76
C PRO A 6 11.11 13.85 -4.44
N GLY A 7 9.96 14.33 -3.95
CA GLY A 7 9.25 15.49 -4.51
C GLY A 7 8.30 15.18 -5.68
N ALA A 8 8.30 13.95 -6.22
CA ALA A 8 7.33 13.52 -7.22
C ALA A 8 6.11 12.82 -6.58
N LEU A 9 5.06 12.65 -7.38
CA LEU A 9 3.86 11.90 -7.02
C LEU A 9 3.81 10.60 -7.83
N ALA A 10 3.62 9.46 -7.16
CA ALA A 10 3.39 8.19 -7.82
C ALA A 10 1.96 8.07 -8.36
N ALA A 11 0.98 8.59 -7.61
CA ALA A 11 -0.43 8.62 -7.99
C ALA A 11 -1.17 9.73 -7.20
N VAL A 12 -2.31 10.15 -7.73
CA VAL A 12 -3.28 11.01 -7.06
C VAL A 12 -4.57 10.21 -6.86
N VAL A 13 -5.02 10.13 -5.61
CA VAL A 13 -6.29 9.49 -5.26
C VAL A 13 -7.33 10.57 -5.05
N SER A 14 -8.46 10.48 -5.75
CA SER A 14 -9.57 11.41 -5.68
C SER A 14 -10.72 10.82 -4.87
N ALA A 15 -11.25 11.60 -3.92
CA ALA A 15 -12.46 11.27 -3.17
C ALA A 15 -13.74 11.79 -3.85
N ALA A 16 -13.65 12.24 -5.11
CA ALA A 16 -14.79 12.83 -5.81
C ALA A 16 -15.95 11.81 -5.93
N GLY A 17 -17.10 12.19 -5.40
CA GLY A 17 -18.31 11.33 -5.41
C GLY A 17 -18.32 10.23 -4.35
N ALA A 18 -17.30 10.13 -3.50
CA ALA A 18 -17.27 9.18 -2.40
C ALA A 18 -17.82 9.78 -1.10
N ALA A 19 -18.66 9.03 -0.39
CA ALA A 19 -19.15 9.43 0.93
C ALA A 19 -18.05 9.29 2.01
N GLU A 20 -17.26 8.23 1.92
CA GLU A 20 -16.13 7.95 2.82
C GLU A 20 -14.94 7.47 1.99
N LEU A 21 -13.75 7.98 2.31
CA LEU A 21 -12.49 7.51 1.75
C LEU A 21 -11.35 7.75 2.75
N ALA A 22 -10.53 6.73 2.96
CA ALA A 22 -9.30 6.81 3.71
C ALA A 22 -8.15 6.24 2.88
N VAL A 23 -6.95 6.81 3.09
CA VAL A 23 -5.72 6.40 2.43
C VAL A 23 -4.65 6.24 3.51
N ALA A 24 -3.97 5.10 3.53
CA ALA A 24 -2.82 4.87 4.40
C ALA A 24 -1.67 4.31 3.58
N THR A 25 -0.43 4.59 4.01
CA THR A 25 0.77 4.12 3.32
C THR A 25 1.76 3.56 4.33
N SER A 26 2.26 2.36 4.05
CA SER A 26 3.35 1.72 4.80
C SER A 26 4.55 1.58 3.91
N GLY A 27 5.74 1.87 4.45
CA GLY A 27 6.99 1.85 3.71
C GLY A 27 8.17 2.10 4.62
N THR A 28 9.39 1.93 4.09
CA THR A 28 10.63 2.08 4.86
C THR A 28 11.25 3.46 4.74
N VAL A 29 10.78 4.31 3.81
CA VAL A 29 11.36 5.63 3.52
C VAL A 29 11.42 6.53 4.76
N GLU A 30 10.38 6.51 5.60
CA GLU A 30 10.26 7.46 6.72
C GLU A 30 10.88 6.95 8.04
N ARG A 31 11.02 5.63 8.22
CA ARG A 31 11.39 5.01 9.52
C ARG A 31 12.26 3.76 9.40
N GLY A 32 12.88 3.52 8.24
CA GLY A 32 13.71 2.32 8.01
C GLY A 32 12.92 1.02 8.20
N GLU A 33 13.65 -0.07 8.50
CA GLU A 33 13.11 -1.42 8.68
C GLU A 33 12.42 -1.62 10.05
N HIS A 34 11.29 -0.95 10.26
CA HIS A 34 10.53 -1.00 11.51
C HIS A 34 9.29 -1.92 11.46
N ILE A 35 8.92 -2.39 10.27
CA ILE A 35 7.80 -3.31 10.08
C ILE A 35 8.29 -4.73 10.32
N VAL A 36 7.66 -5.43 11.26
CA VAL A 36 8.03 -6.79 11.69
C VAL A 36 7.13 -7.82 11.01
N ASP A 37 7.70 -8.90 10.50
CA ASP A 37 6.92 -10.07 10.08
C ASP A 37 6.54 -10.90 11.32
N PRO A 38 5.25 -10.99 11.69
CA PRO A 38 4.82 -11.72 12.88
C PRO A 38 5.13 -13.23 12.82
N ARG A 39 5.35 -13.81 11.63
CA ARG A 39 5.70 -15.23 11.48
C ARG A 39 7.11 -15.53 11.94
N THR A 40 8.00 -14.54 11.86
CA THR A 40 9.43 -14.69 12.16
C THR A 40 9.89 -13.88 13.36
N GLY A 41 9.12 -12.87 13.78
CA GLY A 41 9.49 -11.92 14.83
C GLY A 41 10.65 -10.99 14.45
N ARG A 42 11.01 -10.93 13.17
CA ARG A 42 12.11 -10.11 12.63
C ARG A 42 11.56 -9.05 11.67
N SER A 43 12.40 -8.08 11.32
CA SER A 43 12.09 -7.12 10.25
C SER A 43 11.62 -7.86 9.00
N ALA A 44 10.53 -7.37 8.40
CA ALA A 44 9.95 -7.97 7.22
C ALA A 44 10.96 -7.92 6.05
N VAL A 45 11.24 -9.09 5.46
CA VAL A 45 12.02 -9.17 4.23
C VAL A 45 11.04 -9.07 3.08
N THR A 46 11.07 -7.93 2.38
CA THR A 46 10.09 -7.58 1.35
C THR A 46 10.77 -6.91 0.16
N ASP A 47 10.19 -7.08 -1.02
CA ASP A 47 10.60 -6.38 -2.25
C ASP A 47 9.91 -5.01 -2.39
N LEU A 48 9.04 -4.64 -1.45
CA LEU A 48 8.28 -3.41 -1.45
C LEU A 48 9.07 -2.25 -0.83
N VAL A 49 8.94 -1.06 -1.43
CA VAL A 49 9.38 0.21 -0.82
C VAL A 49 8.20 0.98 -0.24
N ALA A 50 7.01 0.80 -0.82
CA ALA A 50 5.76 1.35 -0.30
C ALA A 50 4.55 0.50 -0.70
N VAL A 51 3.54 0.49 0.17
CA VAL A 51 2.18 0.04 -0.14
C VAL A 51 1.24 1.14 0.31
N THR A 52 0.40 1.62 -0.60
CA THR A 52 -0.70 2.54 -0.31
C THR A 52 -2.01 1.79 -0.45
N VAL A 53 -2.86 1.83 0.58
CA VAL A 53 -4.20 1.22 0.58
C VAL A 53 -5.25 2.32 0.68
N VAL A 54 -6.30 2.15 -0.13
CA VAL A 54 -7.51 2.95 -0.18
C VAL A 54 -8.66 2.09 0.35
N ALA A 55 -9.40 2.60 1.34
CA ALA A 55 -10.55 1.90 1.93
C ALA A 55 -11.51 2.90 2.60
N PRO A 56 -12.76 2.54 2.96
CA PRO A 56 -13.69 3.46 3.62
C PRO A 56 -13.24 3.96 5.00
N ARG A 57 -12.41 3.18 5.71
CA ARG A 57 -11.99 3.48 7.09
C ARG A 57 -10.47 3.43 7.26
N LEU A 58 -9.92 4.45 7.90
CA LEU A 58 -8.48 4.60 8.12
C LEU A 58 -7.87 3.43 8.89
N THR A 59 -8.55 2.93 9.92
CA THR A 59 -8.08 1.78 10.71
C THR A 59 -7.78 0.58 9.81
N TRP A 60 -8.66 0.29 8.84
CA TRP A 60 -8.45 -0.84 7.94
C TRP A 60 -7.39 -0.56 6.89
N ALA A 61 -7.41 0.63 6.28
CA ALA A 61 -6.38 1.03 5.33
C ALA A 61 -4.97 0.91 5.94
N ASP A 62 -4.78 1.38 7.18
CA ASP A 62 -3.50 1.37 7.88
C ASP A 62 -3.05 -0.04 8.28
N CYS A 63 -3.95 -0.84 8.86
CA CYS A 63 -3.66 -2.24 9.18
C CYS A 63 -3.32 -3.05 7.92
N TRP A 64 -4.05 -2.86 6.83
CA TRP A 64 -3.84 -3.60 5.60
C TRP A 64 -2.58 -3.16 4.86
N ALA A 65 -2.25 -1.86 4.84
CA ALA A 65 -0.99 -1.38 4.28
C ALA A 65 0.21 -2.01 5.01
N THR A 66 0.16 -2.07 6.35
CA THR A 66 1.23 -2.65 7.16
C THR A 66 1.35 -4.16 6.94
N ALA A 67 0.23 -4.87 6.94
CA ALA A 67 0.21 -6.31 6.71
C ALA A 67 0.67 -6.67 5.29
N ALA A 68 0.22 -5.94 4.28
CA ALA A 68 0.63 -6.11 2.89
C ALA A 68 2.13 -5.88 2.72
N PHE A 69 2.67 -4.82 3.33
CA PHE A 69 4.10 -4.55 3.30
C PHE A 69 4.92 -5.75 3.84
N ALA A 70 4.48 -6.33 4.96
CA ALA A 70 5.10 -7.51 5.55
C ALA A 70 4.93 -8.80 4.73
N MET A 71 3.95 -8.87 3.83
CA MET A 71 3.72 -10.02 2.94
C MET A 71 4.59 -10.03 1.68
N GLY A 72 5.11 -8.86 1.27
CA GLY A 72 5.78 -8.72 -0.02
C GLY A 72 4.82 -8.68 -1.21
N SER A 73 5.29 -8.13 -2.34
CA SER A 73 4.43 -7.76 -3.47
C SER A 73 3.63 -8.94 -4.03
N ARG A 74 4.26 -10.13 -4.09
CA ARG A 74 3.67 -11.34 -4.66
C ARG A 74 2.52 -11.89 -3.83
N GLY A 75 2.65 -11.86 -2.50
CA GLY A 75 1.60 -12.32 -1.59
C GLY A 75 0.53 -11.27 -1.35
N ALA A 76 0.96 -10.00 -1.22
CA ALA A 76 0.10 -8.89 -0.89
C ALA A 76 -0.95 -8.60 -1.95
N LEU A 77 -0.59 -8.60 -3.24
CA LEU A 77 -1.53 -8.19 -4.29
C LEU A 77 -2.80 -9.06 -4.32
N GLY A 78 -2.64 -10.38 -4.39
CA GLY A 78 -3.80 -11.28 -4.41
C GLY A 78 -4.58 -11.29 -3.09
N TRP A 79 -3.92 -11.01 -1.97
CA TRP A 79 -4.60 -10.86 -0.69
C TRP A 79 -5.43 -9.58 -0.64
N LEU A 80 -4.89 -8.44 -1.07
CA LEU A 80 -5.59 -7.15 -1.12
C LEU A 80 -6.81 -7.20 -2.05
N GLU A 81 -6.68 -7.84 -3.22
CA GLU A 81 -7.81 -8.11 -4.15
C GLU A 81 -8.95 -8.91 -3.50
N SER A 82 -8.68 -9.68 -2.45
CA SER A 82 -9.69 -10.47 -1.75
C SER A 82 -10.42 -9.70 -0.64
N LEU A 83 -9.93 -8.51 -0.28
CA LEU A 83 -10.51 -7.71 0.80
C LEU A 83 -11.67 -6.85 0.26
N PRO A 84 -12.79 -6.78 0.99
CA PRO A 84 -13.92 -5.96 0.57
C PRO A 84 -13.55 -4.47 0.64
N ASP A 85 -13.97 -3.72 -0.38
CA ASP A 85 -13.85 -2.26 -0.46
C ASP A 85 -12.40 -1.75 -0.30
N ALA A 86 -11.41 -2.56 -0.66
CA ALA A 86 -10.00 -2.23 -0.56
C ALA A 86 -9.36 -2.15 -1.95
N GLU A 87 -8.68 -1.05 -2.23
CA GLU A 87 -7.82 -0.92 -3.41
C GLU A 87 -6.41 -0.55 -2.96
N ALA A 88 -5.39 -0.90 -3.75
CA ALA A 88 -4.01 -0.66 -3.36
C ALA A 88 -3.07 -0.41 -4.53
N LEU A 89 -2.03 0.37 -4.24
CA LEU A 89 -0.85 0.61 -5.07
C LEU A 89 0.38 0.09 -4.33
N LEU A 90 1.16 -0.76 -4.98
CA LEU A 90 2.36 -1.39 -4.46
C LEU A 90 3.54 -0.93 -5.33
N VAL A 91 4.55 -0.35 -4.70
CA VAL A 91 5.80 0.07 -5.37
C VAL A 91 6.93 -0.82 -4.87
N THR A 92 7.61 -1.50 -5.77
CA THR A 92 8.75 -2.36 -5.45
C THR A 92 10.07 -1.62 -5.53
N ALA A 93 11.11 -2.15 -4.89
CA ALA A 93 12.48 -1.65 -5.02
C ALA A 93 13.05 -1.81 -6.44
N GLY A 94 12.42 -2.64 -7.28
CA GLY A 94 12.75 -2.83 -8.69
C GLY A 94 12.07 -1.84 -9.64
N ASP A 95 11.49 -0.74 -9.13
CA ASP A 95 10.74 0.26 -9.90
C ASP A 95 9.48 -0.30 -10.58
N GLU A 96 8.97 -1.45 -10.09
CA GLU A 96 7.72 -2.02 -10.55
C GLU A 96 6.55 -1.46 -9.73
N VAL A 97 5.51 -1.01 -10.42
CA VAL A 97 4.25 -0.60 -9.81
C VAL A 97 3.19 -1.67 -10.09
N ARG A 98 2.59 -2.19 -9.02
CA ARG A 98 1.44 -3.11 -9.08
C ARG A 98 0.24 -2.45 -8.42
N CYS A 99 -0.96 -2.77 -8.88
CA CYS A 99 -2.18 -2.29 -8.25
C CYS A 99 -3.29 -3.32 -8.32
N THR A 100 -4.25 -3.18 -7.41
CA THR A 100 -5.51 -3.90 -7.48
C THR A 100 -6.35 -3.40 -8.67
N GLY A 101 -7.21 -4.26 -9.21
CA GLY A 101 -7.96 -3.98 -10.43
C GLY A 101 -8.92 -2.79 -10.35
N GLY A 102 -9.48 -2.50 -9.17
CA GLY A 102 -10.42 -1.40 -8.97
C GLY A 102 -9.77 -0.06 -8.63
N LEU A 103 -8.45 -0.01 -8.41
CA LEU A 103 -7.73 1.23 -8.04
C LEU A 103 -7.97 2.35 -9.06
N ALA A 104 -8.12 2.00 -10.35
CA ALA A 104 -8.37 2.95 -11.42
C ALA A 104 -9.62 3.83 -11.20
N ALA A 105 -10.62 3.35 -10.45
CA ALA A 105 -11.82 4.13 -10.12
C ALA A 105 -11.52 5.32 -9.20
N TRP A 106 -10.37 5.32 -8.54
CA TRP A 106 -9.97 6.33 -7.56
C TRP A 106 -8.88 7.27 -8.07
N LEU A 107 -8.34 7.04 -9.27
CA LEU A 107 -7.27 7.88 -9.81
C LEU A 107 -7.82 9.17 -10.43
N GLY A 108 -7.16 10.29 -10.15
CA GLY A 108 -7.52 11.64 -10.62
C GLY A 108 -6.44 12.31 -11.46
#